data_AF-A0A415PQB2-F1
#
_entry.id   AF-A0A415PQB2-F1
#
_cell.length_a   1.000
_cell.length_b   1.000
_cell.length_c   1.000
_cell.angle_alpha   90.00
_cell.angle_beta   90.00
_cell.angle_gamma   90.00
#
_symmetry.space_group_name_H-M   'P 1'
#
loop_
_entity.id
_entity.type
_entity.pdbx_description
1 polymer ?
#
loop_
_entity_poly.entity_id
_entity_poly.type
_entity_poly.pdbx_seq_one_letter_code
_entity_poly.pdbx_strand_id
1 'polypeptide(L)' 'MIGKIKKGSGFKGCVNYVLGKEQAALLHAEGVLTESSRDIIRSFILQAGMNPDLKKPVGHIALSYSPVDAPKLTDG' A
#
# COMPACT_ATOMS: atom_id res chain seq x y z
N MET A 1 -8.07 8.04 -15.75
CA MET A 1 -7.25 7.42 -14.68
C MET A 1 -5.87 7.12 -15.25
N ILE A 2 -4.80 7.34 -14.48
CA ILE A 2 -3.42 7.00 -14.84
C ILE A 2 -2.84 6.13 -13.72
N GLY A 3 -2.25 4.99 -14.09
CA GLY A 3 -1.57 4.08 -13.17
C GLY A 3 -0.06 4.21 -13.21
N LYS A 4 0.60 4.16 -12.06
CA LYS A 4 2.07 4.11 -11.94
C LYS A 4 2.50 2.93 -11.08
N ILE A 5 3.29 2.04 -11.66
CA ILE A 5 3.80 0.84 -10.98
C ILE A 5 5.22 1.10 -10.47
N LYS A 6 5.50 0.69 -9.23
CA LYS A 6 6.84 0.67 -8.63
C LYS A 6 7.10 -0.69 -7.98
N LYS A 7 8.33 -1.18 -8.11
CA LYS A 7 8.86 -2.32 -7.36
C LYS A 7 9.89 -1.83 -6.35
N GLY A 8 9.83 -2.34 -5.12
CA GLY A 8 10.69 -1.92 -4.01
C GLY A 8 11.21 -3.09 -3.17
N SER A 9 12.21 -2.79 -2.34
CA SER A 9 12.82 -3.77 -1.43
C SER A 9 12.31 -3.67 0.01
N GLY A 10 11.56 -2.62 0.38
CA GLY A 10 11.14 -2.40 1.76
C GLY A 10 9.74 -1.82 1.91
N PHE A 11 8.93 -2.45 2.78
CA PHE A 11 7.54 -2.05 3.02
C PHE A 11 7.39 -0.77 3.85
N LYS A 12 8.33 -0.49 4.77
CA LYS A 12 8.26 0.68 5.66
C LYS A 12 8.06 1.99 4.91
N GLY A 13 8.88 2.25 3.89
CA GLY A 13 8.79 3.48 3.11
C GLY A 13 7.49 3.56 2.31
N CYS A 14 7.02 2.43 1.76
CA CYS A 14 5.78 2.36 1.00
C CYS A 14 4.56 2.64 1.88
N VAL A 15 4.41 1.89 2.98
CA VAL A 15 3.25 2.01 3.88
C VAL A 15 3.17 3.40 4.51
N ASN A 16 4.30 3.94 5.01
CA ASN A 16 4.31 5.28 5.58
C ASN A 16 4.01 6.37 4.54
N TYR A 17 4.39 6.17 3.28
CA TYR A 17 4.07 7.11 2.21
C TYR A 17 2.57 7.16 1.90
N VAL A 18 1.88 6.01 1.94
CA VAL A 18 0.44 5.95 1.62
C VAL A 18 -0.45 6.29 2.82
N LEU A 19 -0.17 5.73 4.00
CA LEU A 19 -0.99 5.91 5.20
C LEU A 19 -0.55 7.07 6.09
N GLY A 20 0.59 7.71 5.80
CA GLY A 20 1.09 8.85 6.57
C GLY A 20 0.44 10.19 6.19
N LYS A 21 -0.50 10.21 5.25
CA LYS A 21 -1.23 11.42 4.85
C LYS A 21 -2.48 11.55 5.70
N GLU A 22 -2.80 12.78 6.13
CA GLU A 22 -3.97 13.06 6.96
C GLU A 22 -5.29 12.56 6.35
N GLN A 23 -5.39 12.65 5.02
CA GLN A 23 -6.58 12.24 4.26
C GLN A 23 -6.55 10.77 3.79
N ALA A 24 -5.58 9.97 4.27
CA ALA A 24 -5.48 8.58 3.87
C ALA A 24 -6.54 7.74 4.59
N ALA A 25 -7.33 6.99 3.80
CA ALA A 25 -8.25 5.98 4.29
C ALA A 25 -7.81 4.60 3.81
N LEU A 26 -7.84 3.61 4.71
CA LEU A 26 -7.62 2.22 4.36
C LEU A 26 -8.95 1.61 3.89
N LEU A 27 -9.10 1.43 2.57
CA LEU A 27 -10.34 0.91 1.99
C LEU A 27 -10.49 -0.61 2.14
N HIS A 28 -9.37 -1.33 1.99
CA HIS A 28 -9.36 -2.79 2.05
C HIS A 28 -7.97 -3.29 2.42
N ALA A 29 -7.93 -4.39 3.18
CA ALA A 29 -6.71 -5.11 3.50
C ALA A 29 -7.04 -6.60 3.66
N GLU A 30 -6.10 -7.44 3.23
CA GLU A 30 -6.19 -8.89 3.36
C GLU A 30 -4.83 -9.42 3.83
N GLY A 31 -4.86 -10.39 4.76
CA GLY A 31 -3.65 -11.06 5.23
C GLY A 31 -2.67 -10.21 6.05
N VAL A 32 -3.08 -9.03 6.52
CA VAL A 32 -2.25 -8.15 7.37
C VAL A 32 -3.06 -7.60 8.56
N LEU A 33 -2.35 -7.34 9.65
CA LEU A 33 -2.87 -6.60 10.81
C LEU A 33 -2.96 -5.11 10.46
N THR A 34 -4.08 -4.45 10.80
CA THR A 34 -4.42 -3.08 10.34
C THR A 34 -4.60 -2.05 11.46
N GLU A 35 -4.28 -2.40 12.70
CA GLU A 35 -4.41 -1.55 13.89
C GLU A 35 -3.50 -0.33 13.81
N SER A 36 -2.36 -0.47 13.13
CA SER A 36 -1.45 0.65 12.84
C SER A 36 -0.61 0.40 11.60
N SER A 37 -0.06 1.48 11.02
CA SER A 37 0.94 1.36 9.94
C SER A 37 2.12 0.47 10.33
N ARG A 38 2.49 0.42 11.62
CA ARG A 38 3.57 -0.44 12.11
C ARG A 38 3.18 -1.92 12.03
N ASP A 39 1.95 -2.26 12.33
CA ASP A 39 1.45 -3.65 12.31
C ASP A 39 1.30 -4.16 10.87
N ILE A 40 0.85 -3.29 9.95
CA ILE A 40 0.85 -3.56 8.51
C ILE A 40 2.27 -3.84 8.01
N ILE A 41 3.23 -2.97 8.35
CA ILE A 41 4.64 -3.13 7.95
C ILE A 41 5.22 -4.45 8.48
N ARG A 42 4.96 -4.78 9.75
CA ARG A 42 5.43 -6.03 10.36
C ARG A 42 4.83 -7.26 9.67
N SER A 43 3.52 -7.23 9.39
CA SER A 43 2.84 -8.32 8.69
C SER A 43 3.49 -8.61 7.34
N PHE A 44 3.75 -7.58 6.53
CA PHE A 44 4.44 -7.74 5.25
C PHE A 44 5.88 -8.23 5.38
N ILE A 45 6.65 -7.74 6.36
CA ILE A 45 8.03 -8.19 6.59
C ILE A 45 8.06 -9.67 6.97
N LEU A 46 7.17 -10.11 7.86
CA LEU A 46 7.08 -11.51 8.26
C LEU A 46 6.76 -12.42 7.06
N GLN A 47 5.79 -12.04 6.24
CA GLN A 47 5.43 -12.78 5.04
C GLN A 47 6.56 -12.81 4.00
N ALA A 48 7.25 -11.69 3.77
CA ALA A 48 8.40 -11.66 2.88
C ALA A 48 9.56 -12.55 3.39
N GLY A 49 9.70 -12.68 4.70
CA GLY A 49 10.66 -13.59 5.33
C GLY A 49 10.42 -15.08 5.02
N MET A 50 9.22 -15.45 4.58
CA MET A 50 8.91 -16.83 4.15
C MET A 50 9.54 -17.19 2.80
N ASN A 51 9.99 -16.20 2.02
CA ASN A 51 10.70 -16.38 0.77
C ASN A 51 12.00 -15.53 0.75
N PRO A 52 13.10 -16.02 1.37
CA PRO A 52 14.34 -15.26 1.50
C PRO A 52 15.05 -14.94 0.17
N ASP A 53 14.72 -15.67 -0.90
CA ASP A 53 15.29 -15.43 -2.23
C ASP A 53 14.65 -14.22 -2.94
N LEU A 54 13.48 -13.77 -2.49
CA LEU A 54 12.75 -12.64 -3.06
C LEU A 54 13.42 -11.30 -2.75
N LYS A 55 14.20 -10.77 -3.69
CA LYS A 55 14.95 -9.52 -3.51
C LYS A 55 14.13 -8.23 -3.54
N LYS A 56 12.93 -8.26 -4.14
CA LYS A 56 12.03 -7.09 -4.27
C LYS A 56 10.59 -7.49 -3.93
N PRO A 57 10.26 -7.65 -2.64
CA PRO A 57 8.96 -8.14 -2.23
C PRO A 57 7.83 -7.11 -2.37
N VAL A 58 8.14 -5.83 -2.59
CA VAL A 58 7.13 -4.76 -2.64
C VAL A 58 6.68 -4.52 -4.08
N GLY A 59 5.39 -4.69 -4.35
CA GLY A 59 4.70 -4.13 -5.50
C GLY A 59 3.77 -3.00 -5.06
N HIS A 60 3.92 -1.81 -5.64
CA HIS A 60 3.08 -0.65 -5.35
C HIS A 60 2.51 -0.07 -6.65
N ILE A 61 1.20 0.11 -6.70
CA ILE A 61 0.50 0.73 -7.83
C ILE A 61 -0.20 1.98 -7.29
N ALA A 62 0.18 3.15 -7.79
CA ALA A 62 -0.52 4.40 -7.53
C ALA A 62 -1.50 4.68 -8.67
N LEU A 63 -2.76 4.94 -8.34
CA LEU A 63 -3.80 5.32 -9.28
C LEU A 63 -4.14 6.80 -9.10
N SER A 64 -4.06 7.57 -10.18
CA SER A 64 -4.46 8.97 -10.21
C SER A 64 -5.73 9.14 -11.04
N TYR A 65 -6.75 9.72 -10.43
CA TYR A 65 -8.03 10.03 -11.07
C TYR A 65 -8.08 11.49 -11.49
N SER A 66 -8.88 11.78 -12.51
CA SER A 66 -9.12 13.16 -12.93
C SER A 66 -9.99 13.88 -11.89
N PRO A 67 -9.77 15.17 -11.58
CA PRO A 67 -10.64 15.91 -10.67
C PRO A 67 -12.12 15.89 -11.09
N VAL A 68 -12.42 15.83 -12.40
CA VAL A 68 -13.80 15.76 -12.91
C VAL A 68 -14.51 14.45 -12.57
N ASP A 69 -13.75 13.40 -12.25
CA ASP A 69 -14.30 12.10 -11.87
C ASP A 69 -14.55 11.99 -10.36
N ALA A 70 -14.20 13.02 -9.56
CA ALA A 70 -14.38 13.00 -8.10
C ALA A 70 -15.78 12.58 -7.64
N PRO A 71 -16.90 13.00 -8.27
CA PRO A 71 -18.24 12.57 -7.87
C PRO A 71 -18.52 11.07 -8.10
N LYS A 72 -17.69 10.38 -8.90
CA LYS A 72 -17.83 8.95 -9.20
C LYS A 72 -16.97 8.08 -8.28
N LEU A 73 -16.02 8.68 -7.55
CA LEU A 73 -15.13 7.95 -6.64
C LEU A 73 -15.90 7.66 -5.35
N THR A 74 -16.08 6.38 -5.08
CA THR A 74 -16.70 5.87 -3.85
C THR A 74 -15.75 4.84 -3.24
N ASP A 75 -15.90 4.58 -1.94
CA ASP A 75 -15.00 3.70 -1.19
C ASP A 75 -15.30 2.21 -1.37
N GLY A 76 -16.36 1.87 -2.12
CA GLY A 76 -16.89 0.52 -2.27
C GLY A 76 -18.37 0.46 -1.96
#